data_AF-A0A1C5DKH6-F1
#
_entry.id   AF-A0A1C5DKH6-F1
#
_cell.length_a   1.000
_cell.length_b   1.000
_cell.length_c   1.000
_cell.angle_alpha   90.00
_cell.angle_beta   90.00
_cell.angle_gamma   90.00
#
_symmetry.space_group_name_H-M   'P 1'
#
loop_
_entity.id
_entity.type
_entity.pdbx_description
1 polymer ?
#
loop_
_entity_poly.entity_id
_entity_poly.type
_entity_poly.pdbx_seq_one_letter_code
_entity_poly.pdbx_strand_id
1 'polypeptide(L)'
;MRELAPGAHLSVVCHSYGSVVCGRAAHGLDVADIALVGSPGTGAGDVAALGTRARVWAARGGDDWVGDVPHVRVDLLLATVGLGADPVSRDFGARVFDAGPADHSGYFTPGSASLANLARITRGETSEVTRG
;
A
#
# COMPACT_ATOMS: atom_id res chain seq x y z
N MET A 1 12.27 -16.96 4.10
CA MET A 1 10.84 -17.20 3.80
C MET A 1 10.65 -18.21 2.67
N ARG A 2 11.18 -18.00 1.46
CA ARG A 2 11.07 -18.98 0.36
C ARG A 2 11.69 -20.35 0.65
N GLU A 3 12.77 -20.41 1.43
CA GLU A 3 13.36 -21.69 1.88
C GLU A 3 12.44 -22.49 2.81
N LEU A 4 11.56 -21.82 3.55
CA LEU A 4 10.61 -22.45 4.47
C LEU A 4 9.29 -22.82 3.78
N ALA A 5 8.95 -22.18 2.66
CA ALA A 5 7.75 -22.44 1.88
C ALA A 5 7.99 -22.20 0.37
N PRO A 6 8.66 -23.15 -0.32
CA PRO A 6 8.94 -23.03 -1.75
C PRO A 6 7.63 -22.95 -2.55
N GLY A 7 7.54 -21.98 -3.47
CA GLY A 7 6.35 -21.76 -4.29
C GLY A 7 5.17 -21.08 -3.59
N ALA A 8 5.30 -20.69 -2.32
CA ALA A 8 4.25 -19.94 -1.64
C ALA A 8 4.04 -18.55 -2.25
N HIS A 9 2.77 -18.15 -2.35
CA HIS A 9 2.39 -16.78 -2.69
C HIS A 9 2.61 -15.88 -1.47
N LEU A 10 3.70 -15.11 -1.47
CA LEU A 10 4.01 -14.19 -0.38
C LEU A 10 3.51 -12.79 -0.72
N SER A 11 2.80 -12.18 0.21
CA SER A 11 2.34 -10.80 0.12
C SER A 11 2.73 -10.05 1.38
N VAL A 12 2.99 -8.75 1.26
CA VAL A 12 3.26 -7.87 2.40
C VAL A 12 2.18 -6.81 2.45
N VAL A 13 1.56 -6.66 3.62
CA VAL A 13 0.55 -5.64 3.88
C VAL A 13 1.17 -4.58 4.79
N CYS A 14 1.06 -3.32 4.37
CA CYS A 14 1.71 -2.19 4.99
C CYS A 14 0.68 -1.12 5.31
N HIS A 15 0.47 -0.88 6.59
CA HIS A 15 -0.52 0.07 7.09
C HIS A 15 0.14 1.35 7.58
N SER A 16 -0.49 2.51 7.34
CA SER A 16 -0.02 3.80 7.82
C SER A 16 1.45 4.04 7.46
N TYR A 17 2.27 4.52 8.39
CA TYR A 17 3.72 4.70 8.20
C TYR A 17 4.50 3.41 7.85
N GLY A 18 3.92 2.23 8.10
CA GLY A 18 4.48 0.96 7.61
C GLY A 18 4.63 0.93 6.09
N SER A 19 3.81 1.69 5.36
CA SER A 19 3.96 1.87 3.90
C SER A 19 5.29 2.52 3.49
N VAL A 20 5.87 3.40 4.32
CA VAL A 20 7.19 3.99 4.08
C VAL A 20 8.30 2.96 4.31
N VAL A 21 8.15 2.11 5.33
CA VAL A 21 9.09 1.01 5.60
C VAL A 21 9.08 0.02 4.46
N CYS A 22 7.89 -0.40 4.02
CA CYS A 22 7.72 -1.26 2.86
C CYS A 22 8.28 -0.64 1.58
N GLY A 23 8.06 0.66 1.37
CA GLY A 23 8.59 1.37 0.20
C GLY A 23 10.12 1.32 0.13
N ARG A 24 10.81 1.53 1.27
CA ARG A 24 12.28 1.40 1.35
C ARG A 24 12.77 -0.04 1.16
N ALA A 25 12.02 -1.01 1.67
CA ALA A 25 12.38 -2.43 1.56
C ALA A 25 12.05 -3.05 0.20
N ALA A 26 11.13 -2.44 -0.58
CA ALA A 26 10.48 -3.03 -1.75
C ALA A 26 11.45 -3.65 -2.78
N HIS A 27 12.59 -3.00 -3.02
CA HIS A 27 13.61 -3.46 -3.97
C HIS A 27 14.25 -4.82 -3.60
N GLY A 28 14.29 -5.14 -2.31
CA GLY A 28 14.88 -6.38 -1.77
C GLY A 28 13.83 -7.45 -1.41
N LEU A 29 12.55 -7.13 -1.53
CA LEU A 29 11.47 -8.06 -1.21
C LEU A 29 11.19 -9.00 -2.39
N ASP A 30 11.22 -10.29 -2.12
CA ASP A 30 10.83 -11.34 -3.05
C ASP A 30 9.39 -11.79 -2.77
N VAL A 31 8.45 -10.92 -3.14
CA VAL A 31 7.02 -11.03 -2.85
C VAL A 31 6.21 -10.84 -4.13
N ALA A 32 5.04 -11.47 -4.20
CA ALA A 32 4.13 -11.34 -5.33
C ALA A 32 3.34 -10.02 -5.28
N ASP A 33 2.97 -9.58 -4.08
CA ASP A 33 2.12 -8.40 -3.87
C ASP A 33 2.58 -7.57 -2.67
N ILE A 34 2.46 -6.26 -2.82
CA ILE A 34 2.59 -5.29 -1.72
C ILE A 34 1.28 -4.51 -1.67
N ALA A 35 0.59 -4.55 -0.52
CA ALA A 35 -0.65 -3.80 -0.30
C ALA A 35 -0.41 -2.64 0.68
N LEU A 36 -0.67 -1.42 0.23
CA LEU A 36 -0.49 -0.18 0.98
C LEU A 36 -1.86 0.35 1.41
N VAL A 37 -2.14 0.40 2.71
CA VAL A 37 -3.45 0.84 3.22
C VAL A 37 -3.30 1.96 4.23
N GLY A 38 -4.16 2.98 4.13
CA GLY A 38 -4.07 4.18 4.97
C GLY A 38 -2.71 4.86 4.89
N SER A 39 -2.10 4.83 3.72
CA SER A 39 -0.72 5.29 3.54
C SER A 39 -0.64 6.83 3.47
N PRO A 40 0.29 7.45 4.21
CA PRO A 40 0.66 8.84 3.99
C PRO A 40 1.66 9.02 2.83
N GLY A 41 2.16 7.92 2.24
CA GLY A 41 3.19 7.87 1.19
C GLY A 41 4.16 6.69 1.39
N THR A 42 4.99 6.41 0.39
CA THR A 42 5.97 5.28 0.40
C THR A 42 7.44 5.70 0.42
N GLY A 43 7.72 6.99 0.27
CA GLY A 43 9.05 7.54 0.02
C GLY A 43 9.47 7.47 -1.46
N ALA A 44 8.66 6.88 -2.34
CA ALA A 44 8.85 6.86 -3.78
C ALA A 44 7.88 7.83 -4.47
N GLY A 45 8.25 8.27 -5.68
CA GLY A 45 7.38 9.11 -6.53
C GLY A 45 6.32 8.31 -7.28
N ASP A 46 6.65 7.06 -7.62
CA ASP A 46 5.78 6.13 -8.35
C ASP A 46 6.18 4.68 -8.04
N VAL A 47 5.44 3.72 -8.59
CA VAL A 47 5.73 2.28 -8.46
C VAL A 47 7.07 1.90 -9.09
N ALA A 48 7.51 2.56 -10.17
CA ALA A 48 8.79 2.24 -10.80
C ALA A 48 9.98 2.57 -9.88
N ALA A 49 9.89 3.67 -9.15
CA ALA A 49 10.89 4.11 -8.17
C ALA A 49 10.98 3.20 -6.92
N LEU A 50 10.01 2.30 -6.69
CA LEU A 50 10.11 1.27 -5.65
C LEU A 50 11.12 0.16 -6.00
N GLY A 51 11.47 0.01 -7.28
CA GLY A 51 12.42 -1.01 -7.73
C GLY A 51 11.96 -2.46 -7.49
N THR A 52 10.66 -2.69 -7.36
CA THR A 52 10.09 -4.02 -7.07
C THR A 52 9.49 -4.67 -8.32
N ARG A 53 9.45 -6.01 -8.33
CA ARG A 53 8.68 -6.79 -9.31
C ARG A 53 7.29 -7.16 -8.81
N ALA A 54 6.98 -6.86 -7.55
CA ALA A 54 5.69 -7.14 -6.95
C ALA A 54 4.58 -6.29 -7.60
N ARG A 55 3.37 -6.84 -7.64
CA ARG A 55 2.18 -6.03 -7.92
C ARG A 55 1.92 -5.12 -6.71
N VAL A 56 1.83 -3.82 -6.96
CA VAL A 56 1.57 -2.85 -5.91
C VAL A 56 0.09 -2.50 -5.90
N TRP A 57 -0.54 -2.65 -4.74
CA TRP A 57 -1.93 -2.32 -4.46
C TRP A 57 -2.00 -1.18 -3.47
N ALA A 58 -3.03 -0.34 -3.59
CA ALA A 58 -3.26 0.76 -2.66
C ALA A 58 -4.74 0.92 -2.36
N ALA A 59 -5.07 1.32 -1.13
CA ALA A 59 -6.41 1.78 -0.79
C ALA A 59 -6.38 2.81 0.33
N ARG A 60 -7.35 3.72 0.28
CA ARG A 60 -7.70 4.64 1.36
C ARG A 60 -9.18 4.47 1.65
N GLY A 61 -9.53 4.21 2.91
CA GLY A 61 -10.93 4.18 3.32
C GLY A 61 -11.53 5.58 3.33
N GLY A 62 -12.83 5.68 3.06
CA GLY A 62 -13.53 6.95 2.91
C GLY A 62 -13.48 7.86 4.14
N ASP A 63 -13.31 7.28 5.32
CA ASP A 63 -13.28 7.98 6.61
C ASP A 63 -11.84 8.12 7.16
N ASP A 64 -10.81 7.81 6.36
CA ASP A 64 -9.42 7.88 6.78
C ASP A 64 -8.84 9.31 6.64
N TRP A 65 -8.65 9.96 7.80
CA TRP A 65 -8.05 11.29 7.94
C TRP A 65 -6.62 11.40 7.37
N VAL A 66 -5.92 10.28 7.10
CA VAL A 66 -4.56 10.33 6.55
C VAL A 66 -4.51 11.02 5.19
N GLY A 67 -5.64 11.10 4.47
CA GLY A 67 -5.76 11.89 3.23
C GLY A 67 -5.56 13.40 3.43
N ASP A 68 -5.71 13.88 4.66
CA ASP A 68 -5.49 15.28 5.03
C ASP A 68 -4.02 15.56 5.42
N VAL A 69 -3.17 14.52 5.48
CA VAL A 69 -1.73 14.69 5.68
C VAL A 69 -1.11 15.16 4.36
N PRO A 70 -0.28 16.21 4.33
CA PRO A 70 0.34 16.69 3.10
C PRO A 70 1.15 15.59 2.37
N HIS A 71 0.62 15.10 1.25
CA HIS A 71 1.26 14.07 0.39
C HIS A 71 2.31 14.65 -0.58
N VAL A 72 2.92 15.78 -0.23
CA VAL A 72 3.84 16.51 -1.12
C VAL A 72 5.21 16.52 -0.49
N ARG A 73 6.24 16.10 -1.24
CA ARG A 73 7.64 16.38 -0.88
C ARG A 73 7.91 17.87 -1.05
N VAL A 74 8.16 18.55 0.05
CA VAL A 74 8.69 19.90 0.11
C VAL A 74 10.06 19.82 0.76
N ASP A 75 11.10 20.11 0.00
CA ASP A 75 12.44 20.31 0.57
C ASP A 75 12.46 21.69 1.22
N LEU A 76 12.30 21.73 2.55
CA LEU A 76 12.64 22.89 3.35
C LEU A 76 14.14 22.86 3.63
N LEU A 77 14.74 24.04 3.82
CA LEU A 77 16.18 24.30 4.02
C LEU A 77 16.93 23.32 4.94
N LEU A 78 16.25 22.56 5.82
CA LEU A 78 16.81 21.57 6.73
C LEU A 78 16.03 20.22 6.82
N ALA A 79 14.95 20.01 6.06
CA ALA A 79 14.15 18.77 6.13
C ALA A 79 13.25 18.56 4.89
N THR A 80 13.15 17.32 4.41
CA THR A 80 12.11 16.91 3.46
C THR A 80 10.80 16.68 4.21
N VAL A 81 9.82 17.55 4.02
CA VAL A 81 8.44 17.39 4.51
C VAL A 81 7.66 16.64 3.43
N GLY A 82 7.09 15.47 3.71
CA GLY A 82 6.32 14.68 2.76
C GLY A 82 6.89 13.30 2.48
N LEU A 83 6.03 12.28 2.53
CA LEU A 83 6.43 10.87 2.46
C LEU A 83 6.34 10.29 1.04
N GLY A 84 6.54 11.12 0.01
CA GLY A 84 6.36 10.72 -1.39
C GLY A 84 4.92 10.88 -1.87
N ALA A 85 4.64 10.40 -3.09
CA ALA A 85 3.33 10.54 -3.71
C ALA A 85 2.27 9.69 -2.98
N ASP A 86 1.02 10.16 -3.04
CA ASP A 86 -0.13 9.43 -2.53
C ASP A 86 -0.32 8.11 -3.30
N PRO A 87 -0.27 6.94 -2.64
CA PRO A 87 -0.38 5.66 -3.33
C PRO A 87 -1.72 5.40 -4.02
N VAL A 88 -2.80 6.11 -3.65
CA VAL A 88 -4.09 6.02 -4.36
C VAL A 88 -4.20 6.98 -5.54
N SER A 89 -3.22 7.88 -5.72
CA SER A 89 -3.18 8.76 -6.89
C SER A 89 -2.89 7.97 -8.17
N ARG A 90 -3.46 8.44 -9.29
CA ARG A 90 -3.20 7.83 -10.61
C ARG A 90 -1.72 7.87 -10.98
N ASP A 91 -1.04 8.96 -10.66
CA ASP A 91 0.36 9.19 -11.03
C ASP A 91 1.32 8.25 -10.30
N PHE A 92 0.95 7.75 -9.11
CA PHE A 92 1.75 6.75 -8.41
C PHE A 92 1.78 5.40 -9.14
N GLY A 93 0.68 5.01 -9.78
CA GLY A 93 0.60 3.81 -10.62
C GLY A 93 0.30 2.49 -9.89
N ALA A 94 -0.17 2.54 -8.63
CA ALA A 94 -0.65 1.34 -7.93
C ALA A 94 -2.04 0.89 -8.42
N ARG A 95 -2.37 -0.37 -8.16
CA ARG A 95 -3.71 -0.93 -8.36
C ARG A 95 -4.61 -0.53 -7.20
N VAL A 96 -5.48 0.45 -7.42
CA VAL A 96 -6.40 0.93 -6.38
C VAL A 96 -7.55 -0.05 -6.17
N PHE A 97 -7.83 -0.38 -4.91
CA PHE A 97 -8.94 -1.25 -4.51
C PHE A 97 -9.86 -0.55 -3.49
N ASP A 98 -11.08 -1.06 -3.38
CA ASP A 98 -12.09 -0.53 -2.47
C ASP A 98 -11.80 -0.92 -1.01
N ALA A 99 -11.64 0.09 -0.15
CA ALA A 99 -11.52 -0.09 1.31
C ALA A 99 -12.81 0.24 2.08
N GLY A 100 -13.89 0.62 1.38
CA GLY A 100 -15.14 1.07 1.98
C GLY A 100 -14.95 2.27 2.91
N PRO A 101 -15.76 2.39 3.97
CA PRO A 101 -15.67 3.48 4.95
C PRO A 101 -14.64 3.19 6.04
N ALA A 102 -13.55 2.50 5.74
CA ALA A 102 -12.53 2.23 6.77
C ALA A 102 -11.96 3.56 7.29
N ASP A 103 -12.02 3.77 8.61
CA ASP A 103 -11.20 4.79 9.25
C ASP A 103 -9.72 4.35 9.28
N HIS A 104 -8.83 5.21 9.79
CA HIS A 104 -7.41 4.91 9.80
C HIS A 104 -7.03 3.62 10.52
N SER A 105 -7.83 3.16 11.50
CA SER A 105 -7.60 1.91 12.24
C SER A 105 -8.44 0.74 11.73
N GLY A 106 -9.38 1.00 10.81
CA GLY A 106 -10.45 0.09 10.43
C GLY A 106 -10.15 -0.87 9.28
N TYR A 107 -8.96 -0.82 8.67
CA TYR A 107 -8.63 -1.63 7.47
C TYR A 107 -8.69 -3.15 7.70
N PHE A 108 -8.59 -3.60 8.95
CA PHE A 108 -8.61 -5.02 9.33
C PHE A 108 -9.89 -5.43 10.07
N THR A 109 -10.93 -4.58 10.06
CA THR A 109 -12.20 -4.88 10.72
C THR A 109 -12.86 -6.10 10.07
N PRO A 110 -13.25 -7.14 10.85
CA PRO A 110 -13.97 -8.30 10.33
C PRO A 110 -15.23 -7.91 9.56
N GLY A 111 -15.44 -8.51 8.39
CA GLY A 111 -16.59 -8.23 7.53
C GLY A 111 -16.48 -6.94 6.69
N SER A 112 -15.40 -6.17 6.81
CA SER A 112 -15.19 -4.97 5.98
C SER A 112 -14.78 -5.29 4.54
N ALA A 113 -15.10 -4.37 3.62
CA ALA A 113 -14.64 -4.44 2.23
C ALA A 113 -13.11 -4.45 2.13
N SER A 114 -12.43 -3.63 2.95
CA SER A 114 -10.96 -3.60 3.05
C SER A 114 -10.37 -4.97 3.38
N LEU A 115 -10.82 -5.60 4.47
CA LEU A 115 -10.28 -6.90 4.87
C LEU A 115 -10.57 -7.98 3.82
N ALA A 116 -11.75 -7.96 3.20
CA ALA A 116 -12.09 -8.89 2.12
C ALA A 116 -11.13 -8.76 0.92
N ASN A 117 -10.82 -7.53 0.48
CA ASN A 117 -9.88 -7.30 -0.61
C ASN A 117 -8.43 -7.62 -0.23
N LEU A 118 -8.00 -7.29 0.99
CA LEU A 118 -6.68 -7.69 1.49
C LEU A 118 -6.53 -9.22 1.51
N ALA A 119 -7.56 -9.96 1.93
CA ALA A 119 -7.56 -11.42 1.91
C ALA A 119 -7.47 -11.98 0.48
N ARG A 120 -8.19 -11.41 -0.48
CA ARG A 120 -8.08 -11.80 -1.90
C ARG A 120 -6.66 -11.58 -2.43
N ILE A 121 -6.05 -10.42 -2.12
CA ILE A 121 -4.67 -10.11 -2.51
C ILE A 121 -3.70 -11.14 -1.92
N THR A 122 -3.77 -11.41 -0.61
CA THR A 122 -2.83 -12.36 0.04
C THR A 122 -3.00 -13.79 -0.45
N ARG A 123 -4.21 -14.18 -0.86
CA ARG A 123 -4.51 -15.49 -1.47
C ARG A 123 -4.22 -15.56 -2.97
N GLY A 124 -3.83 -14.45 -3.61
CA GLY A 124 -3.56 -14.38 -5.05
C GLY A 124 -4.82 -14.33 -5.94
N GLU A 125 -6.00 -14.14 -5.36
CA GLU A 125 -7.32 -14.05 -6.01
C GLU A 125 -7.56 -12.65 -6.60
N THR A 126 -6.55 -12.12 -7.29
CA THR A 126 -6.48 -10.71 -7.70
C THR A 126 -7.57 -10.27 -8.67
N SER A 127 -8.23 -11.20 -9.37
CA SER A 127 -9.37 -10.91 -10.25
C SER A 127 -10.67 -10.61 -9.50
N GLU A 128 -10.76 -11.00 -8.22
CA GLU A 128 -11.94 -10.77 -7.38
C GLU A 128 -11.86 -9.48 -6.57
N VAL A 129 -10.71 -8.79 -6.63
CA VAL A 129 -10.49 -7.53 -5.90
C VAL A 129 -11.40 -6.44 -6.47
N THR A 130 -12.25 -5.87 -5.62
CA THR A 130 -13.15 -4.78 -6.02
C THR A 130 -12.39 -3.45 -6.10
N ARG A 131 -12.78 -2.59 -7.04
CA ARG A 131 -12.14 -1.29 -7.26
C ARG A 131 -12.90 -0.18 -6.54
N GLY A 132 -12.15 0.74 -5.95
CA GLY A 132 -12.64 2.01 -5.41
C GLY A 132 -12.51 3.14 -6.43
#